data_AF-A0A7C3Q1I5-F1
#
_entry.id   AF-A0A7C3Q1I5-F1
#
_cell.length_a   1.000
_cell.length_b   1.000
_cell.length_c   1.000
_cell.angle_alpha   90.00
_cell.angle_beta   90.00
_cell.angle_gamma   90.00
#
_symmetry.space_group_name_H-M   'P 1'
#
loop_
_entity.id
_entity.type
_entity.pdbx_description
1 polymer ?
#
loop_
_entity_poly.entity_id
_entity_poly.type
_entity_poly.pdbx_seq_one_letter_code
_entity_poly.pdbx_strand_id
1 'polypeptide(L)'
;MISATPPFVGNVDFKLGVSSALAGAQARLAVSFNPPVAGRVAEDKIIGPFTLSPSGVGTAHLPIGDNGTLGGRTLFAQWIVADPAALGGTALSIPVQITFFCGDLGCPPPCIADIDDGSEIGFPDGGVTVDDLLFFLARFESGSILADVDDGSATGTTDGGVTIDDLLYYLVRFEAGC
;
A
#
# COMPACT_ATOMS: atom_id res chain seq x y z
N MET A 1 -6.59 2.53 -23.50
CA MET A 1 -6.53 3.26 -22.22
C MET A 1 -5.07 3.60 -21.99
N ILE A 2 -4.69 4.87 -22.09
CA ILE A 2 -3.33 5.35 -21.79
C ILE A 2 -3.45 6.00 -20.42
N SER A 3 -2.84 5.42 -19.39
CA SER A 3 -2.69 6.11 -18.10
C SER A 3 -1.62 7.18 -18.28
N ALA A 4 -1.89 8.41 -17.83
CA ALA A 4 -0.86 9.46 -17.81
C ALA A 4 0.28 9.11 -16.83
N THR A 5 -0.02 8.32 -15.79
CA THR A 5 0.94 7.74 -14.86
C THR A 5 0.54 6.29 -14.59
N PRO A 6 1.22 5.29 -15.19
CA PRO A 6 0.87 3.89 -14.97
C PRO A 6 1.16 3.45 -13.54
N PRO A 7 0.44 2.45 -13.00
CA PRO A 7 0.75 1.86 -11.70
C PRO A 7 1.98 0.92 -11.76
N PHE A 8 3.12 1.42 -12.23
CA PHE A 8 4.36 0.66 -12.23
C PHE A 8 5.08 0.77 -10.88
N VAL A 9 5.77 -0.29 -10.46
CA VAL A 9 6.57 -0.32 -9.21
C VAL A 9 7.64 0.78 -9.25
N GLY A 10 7.79 1.54 -8.16
CA GLY A 10 8.68 2.70 -8.08
C GLY A 10 8.07 4.01 -8.62
N ASN A 11 6.80 4.01 -9.06
CA ASN A 11 6.15 5.23 -9.49
C ASN A 11 5.76 6.14 -8.32
N VAL A 12 6.64 7.08 -7.99
CA VAL A 12 6.40 8.09 -6.95
C VAL A 12 5.37 9.16 -7.35
N ASP A 13 4.90 9.21 -8.59
CA ASP A 13 3.94 10.21 -9.10
C ASP A 13 2.53 9.64 -9.35
N PHE A 14 2.30 8.38 -8.97
CA PHE A 14 1.00 7.74 -9.19
C PHE A 14 -0.11 8.46 -8.42
N LYS A 15 -1.23 8.69 -9.12
CA LYS A 15 -2.33 9.55 -8.67
C LYS A 15 -3.67 8.91 -9.05
N LEU A 16 -4.63 9.03 -8.15
CA LEU A 16 -6.01 8.61 -8.40
C LEU A 16 -6.92 9.83 -8.32
N GLY A 17 -7.68 10.07 -9.38
CA GLY A 17 -8.65 11.16 -9.44
C GLY A 17 -10.04 10.72 -9.03
N VAL A 18 -10.83 11.66 -8.52
CA VAL A 18 -12.29 11.59 -8.46
C VAL A 18 -12.87 12.75 -9.25
N SER A 19 -14.00 12.50 -9.90
CA SER A 19 -14.77 13.52 -10.62
C SER A 19 -16.27 13.30 -10.39
N SER A 20 -17.08 14.25 -10.84
CA SER A 20 -18.54 14.21 -10.70
C SER A 20 -19.03 14.11 -9.25
N ALA A 21 -18.20 14.54 -8.30
CA ALA A 21 -18.56 14.61 -6.89
C ALA A 21 -19.21 15.96 -6.56
N LEU A 22 -19.73 16.09 -5.34
CA LEU A 22 -20.29 17.35 -4.86
C LEU A 22 -19.19 18.43 -4.76
N ALA A 23 -19.47 19.61 -5.29
CA ALA A 23 -18.55 20.75 -5.28
C ALA A 23 -18.17 21.16 -3.85
N GLY A 24 -16.88 21.32 -3.58
CA GLY A 24 -16.39 21.71 -2.25
C GLY A 24 -16.56 20.65 -1.16
N ALA A 25 -17.02 19.44 -1.49
CA ALA A 25 -17.20 18.38 -0.51
C ALA A 25 -15.86 17.91 0.08
N GLN A 26 -15.92 17.40 1.31
CA GLN A 26 -14.80 16.67 1.90
C GLN A 26 -14.77 15.26 1.32
N ALA A 27 -13.59 14.81 0.92
CA ALA A 27 -13.36 13.50 0.36
C ALA A 27 -12.13 12.85 1.00
N ARG A 28 -12.13 11.52 1.01
CA ARG A 28 -10.98 10.70 1.41
C ARG A 28 -10.92 9.46 0.52
N LEU A 29 -9.73 8.93 0.34
CA LEU A 29 -9.51 7.71 -0.44
C LEU A 29 -9.21 6.56 0.52
N ALA A 30 -10.04 5.53 0.51
CA ALA A 30 -9.75 4.27 1.17
C ALA A 30 -8.94 3.38 0.24
N VAL A 31 -7.88 2.76 0.75
CA VAL A 31 -7.05 1.81 0.01
C VAL A 31 -6.81 0.55 0.84
N SER A 32 -6.78 -0.60 0.17
CA SER A 32 -6.57 -1.90 0.79
C SER A 32 -6.04 -2.91 -0.22
N PHE A 33 -5.18 -3.84 0.22
CA PHE A 33 -4.81 -5.01 -0.58
C PHE A 33 -5.85 -6.15 -0.48
N ASN A 34 -6.85 -6.02 0.39
CA ASN A 34 -7.96 -6.94 0.50
C ASN A 34 -9.06 -6.59 -0.52
N PRO A 35 -9.69 -7.59 -1.16
CA PRO A 35 -10.76 -7.34 -2.12
C PRO A 35 -11.97 -6.66 -1.44
N PRO A 36 -12.73 -5.82 -2.18
CA PRO A 36 -13.91 -5.15 -1.63
C PRO A 36 -14.97 -6.15 -1.17
N VAL A 37 -15.56 -5.92 0.01
CA VAL A 37 -16.67 -6.70 0.53
C VAL A 37 -17.96 -5.92 0.31
N ALA A 38 -18.95 -6.54 -0.34
CA ALA A 38 -20.22 -5.89 -0.70
C ALA A 38 -20.04 -4.55 -1.44
N GLY A 39 -19.00 -4.45 -2.30
CA GLY A 39 -18.71 -3.25 -3.08
C GLY A 39 -18.04 -2.13 -2.27
N ARG A 40 -17.57 -2.40 -1.05
CA ARG A 40 -16.84 -1.44 -0.22
C ARG A 40 -15.41 -1.90 0.01
N VAL A 41 -14.46 -1.01 -0.28
CA VAL A 41 -13.03 -1.22 0.04
C VAL A 41 -12.84 -1.07 1.55
N ALA A 42 -12.07 -1.98 2.14
CA ALA A 42 -11.69 -1.87 3.54
C ALA A 42 -10.87 -0.58 3.75
N GLU A 43 -11.07 0.08 4.88
CA GLU A 43 -10.40 1.34 5.20
C GLU A 43 -9.04 1.09 5.86
N ASP A 44 -8.27 0.14 5.33
CA ASP A 44 -6.98 -0.27 5.89
C ASP A 44 -6.04 0.94 5.95
N LYS A 45 -5.95 1.71 4.84
CA LYS A 45 -5.33 3.03 4.82
C LYS A 45 -6.29 4.08 4.25
N ILE A 46 -6.33 5.24 4.92
CA ILE A 46 -7.09 6.40 4.50
C ILE A 46 -6.14 7.51 4.09
N ILE A 47 -6.32 8.02 2.87
CA ILE A 47 -5.57 9.16 2.34
C ILE A 47 -6.50 10.37 2.30
N GLY A 48 -6.04 11.49 2.85
CA GLY A 48 -6.80 12.74 3.00
C GLY A 48 -6.86 13.21 4.45
N PRO A 49 -7.82 14.09 4.81
CA PRO A 49 -8.94 14.54 4.00
C PRO A 49 -8.54 15.50 2.87
N PHE A 50 -9.41 15.60 1.85
CA PHE A 50 -9.28 16.51 0.72
C PHE A 50 -10.56 17.34 0.57
N THR A 51 -10.41 18.65 0.38
CA THR A 51 -11.51 19.49 -0.10
C THR A 51 -11.54 19.46 -1.62
N LEU A 52 -12.63 18.97 -2.20
CA LEU A 52 -12.80 18.90 -3.65
C LEU A 52 -12.94 20.29 -4.26
N SER A 53 -12.55 20.42 -5.54
CA SER A 53 -12.69 21.66 -6.29
C SER A 53 -14.16 22.11 -6.39
N PRO A 54 -14.42 23.36 -6.80
CA PRO A 54 -15.77 23.81 -7.15
C PRO A 54 -16.43 23.03 -8.31
N SER A 55 -15.64 22.27 -9.07
CA SER A 55 -16.14 21.36 -10.11
C SER A 55 -16.34 19.93 -9.63
N GLY A 56 -16.16 19.65 -8.33
CA GLY A 56 -16.32 18.31 -7.77
C GLY A 56 -15.22 17.34 -8.20
N VAL A 57 -14.00 17.86 -8.38
CA VAL A 57 -12.82 17.08 -8.78
C VAL A 57 -11.77 17.12 -7.68
N GLY A 58 -11.08 16.00 -7.47
CA GLY A 58 -9.96 15.90 -6.55
C GLY A 58 -8.99 14.81 -6.98
N THR A 59 -7.77 14.86 -6.45
CA THR A 59 -6.73 13.88 -6.74
C THR A 59 -6.03 13.50 -5.47
N ALA A 60 -5.91 12.20 -5.21
CA ALA A 60 -5.05 11.65 -4.17
C ALA A 60 -3.72 11.26 -4.79
N HIS A 61 -2.63 11.66 -4.13
CA HIS A 61 -1.28 11.20 -4.45
C HIS A 61 -1.04 9.89 -3.70
N LEU A 62 -0.62 8.86 -4.43
CA LEU A 62 -0.43 7.51 -3.92
C LEU A 62 0.88 6.99 -4.53
N PRO A 63 2.04 7.34 -3.96
CA PRO A 63 3.32 6.82 -4.42
C PRO A 63 3.33 5.29 -4.33
N ILE A 64 3.97 4.64 -5.30
CA ILE A 64 4.21 3.20 -5.32
C ILE A 64 5.69 2.99 -5.02
N GLY A 65 5.99 2.27 -3.94
CA GLY A 65 7.36 2.02 -3.51
C GLY A 65 8.22 1.30 -4.55
N ASP A 66 9.54 1.51 -4.47
CA ASP A 66 10.54 0.88 -5.35
C ASP A 66 10.95 -0.51 -4.85
N ASN A 67 9.96 -1.39 -4.65
CA ASN A 67 10.16 -2.72 -4.09
C ASN A 67 9.62 -3.80 -5.02
N GLY A 68 10.49 -4.70 -5.46
CA GLY A 68 10.14 -5.78 -6.40
C GLY A 68 9.00 -6.68 -5.93
N THR A 69 8.78 -6.79 -4.62
CA THR A 69 7.68 -7.57 -4.02
C THR A 69 6.29 -7.00 -4.33
N LEU A 70 6.20 -5.74 -4.76
CA LEU A 70 4.94 -5.11 -5.20
C LEU A 70 4.51 -5.58 -6.59
N GLY A 71 5.41 -6.13 -7.40
CA GLY A 71 5.12 -6.61 -8.75
C GLY A 71 3.98 -7.64 -8.76
N GLY A 72 2.91 -7.36 -9.50
CA GLY A 72 1.74 -8.23 -9.60
C GLY A 72 0.76 -8.14 -8.43
N ARG A 73 1.09 -7.39 -7.36
CA ARG A 73 0.15 -7.14 -6.27
C ARG A 73 -0.99 -6.24 -6.74
N THR A 74 -2.16 -6.42 -6.13
CA THR A 74 -3.36 -5.69 -6.51
C THR A 74 -3.88 -4.88 -5.33
N LEU A 75 -3.85 -3.56 -5.50
CA LEU A 75 -4.45 -2.60 -4.58
C LEU A 75 -5.88 -2.27 -5.02
N PHE A 76 -6.79 -2.25 -4.06
CA PHE A 76 -8.14 -1.75 -4.24
C PHE A 76 -8.26 -0.37 -3.64
N ALA A 77 -8.93 0.54 -4.33
CA ALA A 77 -9.15 1.90 -3.85
C ALA A 77 -10.59 2.37 -4.08
N GLN A 78 -11.11 3.19 -3.17
CA GLN A 78 -12.47 3.74 -3.27
C GLN A 78 -12.53 5.14 -2.68
N TRP A 79 -13.07 6.08 -3.45
CA TRP A 79 -13.34 7.42 -2.95
C TRP A 79 -14.58 7.42 -2.08
N ILE A 80 -14.46 8.10 -0.95
CA ILE A 80 -15.49 8.30 0.06
C ILE A 80 -15.70 9.81 0.16
N VAL A 81 -16.86 10.29 -0.29
CA VAL A 81 -17.17 11.73 -0.40
C VAL A 81 -18.35 12.07 0.51
N ALA A 82 -18.22 13.13 1.31
CA ALA A 82 -19.32 13.66 2.09
C ALA A 82 -20.44 14.17 1.18
N ASP A 83 -21.63 13.59 1.32
CA ASP A 83 -22.82 13.94 0.55
C ASP A 83 -24.06 13.80 1.46
N PRO A 84 -24.62 14.91 1.96
CA PRO A 84 -25.81 14.88 2.83
C PRO A 84 -27.04 14.23 2.20
N ALA A 85 -27.12 14.15 0.87
CA ALA A 85 -28.23 13.52 0.16
C ALA A 85 -28.05 12.01 0.00
N ALA A 86 -26.84 11.49 0.19
CA ALA A 86 -26.55 10.07 0.12
C ALA A 86 -26.92 9.34 1.43
N LEU A 87 -27.20 8.03 1.33
CA LEU A 87 -27.47 7.19 2.48
C LEU A 87 -26.24 7.18 3.42
N GLY A 88 -26.44 7.51 4.70
CA GLY A 88 -25.33 7.62 5.66
C GLY A 88 -24.46 8.87 5.46
N GLY A 89 -24.93 9.87 4.70
CA GLY A 89 -24.25 11.16 4.52
C GLY A 89 -22.98 11.08 3.66
N THR A 90 -22.80 9.98 2.94
CA THR A 90 -21.58 9.69 2.19
C THR A 90 -21.88 9.01 0.86
N ALA A 91 -21.33 9.54 -0.22
CA ALA A 91 -21.30 8.90 -1.53
C ALA A 91 -19.99 8.12 -1.72
N LEU A 92 -20.08 6.93 -2.31
CA LEU A 92 -18.94 6.07 -2.61
C LEU A 92 -18.72 6.01 -4.12
N SER A 93 -17.48 6.08 -4.58
CA SER A 93 -17.16 5.70 -5.96
C SER A 93 -17.32 4.18 -6.14
N ILE A 94 -17.35 3.74 -7.38
CA ILE A 94 -17.03 2.33 -7.67
C ILE A 94 -15.62 2.01 -7.17
N PRO A 95 -15.38 0.83 -6.56
CA PRO A 95 -14.02 0.38 -6.27
C PRO A 95 -13.21 0.25 -7.56
N VAL A 96 -11.96 0.72 -7.52
CA VAL A 96 -11.01 0.50 -8.60
C VAL A 96 -10.01 -0.56 -8.18
N GLN A 97 -9.66 -1.43 -9.13
CA GLN A 97 -8.62 -2.42 -8.98
C GLN A 97 -7.36 -1.92 -9.69
N ILE A 98 -6.24 -1.90 -8.98
CA ILE A 98 -4.96 -1.38 -9.44
C ILE A 98 -3.95 -2.51 -9.26
N THR A 99 -3.63 -3.20 -10.35
CA THR A 99 -2.56 -4.21 -10.34
C THR A 99 -1.25 -3.52 -10.67
N PHE A 100 -0.32 -3.58 -9.72
CA PHE A 100 1.03 -3.08 -9.92
C PHE A 100 1.78 -3.97 -10.90
N PHE A 101 2.56 -3.35 -11.76
CA PHE A 101 3.36 -4.08 -12.74
C PHE A 101 4.78 -3.56 -12.79
N CYS A 102 5.69 -4.38 -13.30
CA CYS A 102 7.08 -4.00 -13.48
C CYS A 102 7.29 -3.40 -14.86
N GLY A 103 8.16 -2.40 -14.96
CA GLY A 103 8.48 -1.77 -16.24
C GLY A 103 9.25 -2.71 -17.18
N ASP A 104 9.56 -2.21 -18.39
CA ASP A 104 10.25 -2.99 -19.43
C ASP A 104 11.66 -3.45 -19.01
N LEU A 105 12.25 -2.85 -17.98
CA LEU A 105 13.55 -3.23 -17.40
C LEU A 105 13.43 -4.29 -16.30
N GLY A 106 12.24 -4.83 -16.05
CA GLY A 106 11.97 -5.76 -14.97
C GLY A 106 11.53 -5.07 -13.68
N CYS A 107 11.33 -5.86 -12.63
CA CYS A 107 11.06 -5.33 -11.30
C CYS A 107 12.37 -4.85 -10.66
N PRO A 108 12.34 -3.81 -9.82
CA PRO A 108 13.44 -3.57 -8.90
C PRO A 108 13.69 -4.82 -8.04
N PRO A 109 14.90 -4.99 -7.47
CA PRO A 109 15.15 -6.09 -6.54
C PRO A 109 14.09 -6.11 -5.42
N PRO A 110 13.64 -7.28 -4.97
CA PRO A 110 12.79 -7.34 -3.79
C PRO A 110 13.55 -6.81 -2.58
N CYS A 111 12.92 -5.94 -1.82
CA CYS A 111 13.42 -5.48 -0.53
C CYS A 111 12.52 -6.07 0.55
N ILE A 112 13.06 -7.00 1.34
CA ILE A 112 12.29 -7.62 2.44
C ILE A 112 12.20 -6.72 3.67
N ALA A 113 13.01 -5.65 3.71
CA ALA A 113 13.07 -4.69 4.81
C ALA A 113 12.24 -3.42 4.58
N ASP A 114 11.66 -3.25 3.39
CA ASP A 114 10.67 -2.20 3.08
C ASP A 114 9.29 -2.87 3.07
N ILE A 115 8.62 -2.85 4.22
CA ILE A 115 7.38 -3.56 4.47
C ILE A 115 6.28 -2.68 5.06
N ASP A 116 6.57 -1.46 5.52
CA ASP A 116 5.58 -0.52 6.05
C ASP A 116 5.99 0.96 5.90
N ASP A 117 5.03 1.79 5.55
CA ASP A 117 5.20 3.22 5.28
C ASP A 117 4.81 4.11 6.47
N GLY A 118 4.90 3.55 7.69
CA GLY A 118 4.48 4.20 8.94
C GLY A 118 2.98 4.18 9.17
N SER A 119 2.22 3.41 8.39
CA SER A 119 0.78 3.22 8.59
C SER A 119 0.43 1.99 9.44
N GLU A 120 1.41 1.17 9.81
CA GLU A 120 1.28 -0.05 10.62
C GLU A 120 0.34 -1.11 10.01
N ILE A 121 0.19 -1.11 8.69
CA ILE A 121 -0.69 -2.07 7.98
C ILE A 121 0.03 -2.85 6.89
N GLY A 122 1.33 -2.60 6.70
CA GLY A 122 2.19 -3.39 5.83
C GLY A 122 2.19 -2.92 4.39
N PHE A 123 2.27 -1.61 4.19
CA PHE A 123 2.37 -0.98 2.87
C PHE A 123 3.81 -0.52 2.62
N PRO A 124 4.57 -1.18 1.73
CA PRO A 124 5.90 -0.72 1.34
C PRO A 124 5.85 0.63 0.60
N ASP A 125 6.76 1.55 0.88
CA ASP A 125 6.88 2.86 0.21
C ASP A 125 8.22 3.08 -0.52
N GLY A 126 9.10 2.09 -0.55
CA GLY A 126 10.42 2.18 -1.18
C GLY A 126 11.50 2.74 -0.25
N GLY A 127 11.15 3.14 0.97
CA GLY A 127 12.09 3.45 2.04
C GLY A 127 12.32 2.24 2.94
N VAL A 128 13.55 2.09 3.45
CA VAL A 128 13.82 1.23 4.60
C VAL A 128 14.06 2.15 5.79
N THR A 129 13.11 2.19 6.70
CA THR A 129 13.01 3.16 7.79
C THR A 129 12.67 2.50 9.12
N VAL A 130 12.75 3.27 10.21
CA VAL A 130 12.38 2.74 11.53
C VAL A 130 10.95 2.19 11.58
N ASP A 131 10.04 2.70 10.74
CA ASP A 131 8.67 2.23 10.66
C ASP A 131 8.59 0.77 10.20
N ASP A 132 9.41 0.39 9.21
CA ASP A 132 9.54 -1.00 8.75
C ASP A 132 10.05 -1.91 9.86
N LEU A 133 11.09 -1.47 10.58
CA LEU A 133 11.67 -2.25 11.67
C LEU A 133 10.65 -2.48 12.79
N LEU A 134 9.94 -1.43 13.21
CA LEU A 134 8.92 -1.55 14.26
C LEU A 134 7.79 -2.46 13.83
N PHE A 135 7.37 -2.36 12.57
CA PHE A 135 6.34 -3.20 12.01
C PHE A 135 6.78 -4.67 11.89
N PHE A 136 8.02 -4.94 11.49
CA PHE A 136 8.59 -6.29 11.50
C PHE A 136 8.62 -6.87 12.92
N LEU A 137 9.12 -6.10 13.90
CA LEU A 137 9.22 -6.56 15.29
C LEU A 137 7.84 -6.92 15.87
N ALA A 138 6.80 -6.13 15.58
CA ALA A 138 5.44 -6.47 16.00
C ALA A 138 4.95 -7.81 15.40
N ARG A 139 5.27 -8.09 14.13
CA ARG A 139 4.96 -9.38 13.48
C ARG A 139 5.80 -10.53 14.05
N PHE A 140 7.08 -10.29 14.31
CA PHE A 140 7.99 -11.25 14.90
C PHE A 140 7.54 -11.68 16.29
N GLU A 141 7.26 -10.71 17.17
CA GLU A 141 6.83 -10.96 18.56
C GLU A 141 5.46 -11.66 18.64
N SER A 142 4.59 -11.47 17.64
CA SER A 142 3.31 -12.18 17.54
C SER A 142 3.41 -13.57 16.91
N GLY A 143 4.60 -14.00 16.47
CA GLY A 143 4.80 -15.26 15.76
C GLY A 143 4.06 -15.31 14.42
N SER A 144 3.89 -14.15 13.78
CA SER A 144 3.23 -14.06 12.48
C SER A 144 4.04 -14.75 11.41
N ILE A 145 3.41 -15.60 10.61
CA ILE A 145 4.07 -16.26 9.45
C ILE A 145 4.61 -15.26 8.41
N LEU A 146 4.19 -13.99 8.48
CA LEU A 146 4.76 -12.93 7.64
C LEU A 146 6.15 -12.45 8.13
N ALA A 147 6.59 -12.89 9.31
CA ALA A 147 7.92 -12.66 9.84
C ALA A 147 8.85 -13.88 9.68
N ASP A 148 8.36 -15.01 9.16
CA ASP A 148 9.19 -16.14 8.71
C ASP A 148 9.80 -15.75 7.36
N VAL A 149 11.07 -15.38 7.40
CA VAL A 149 11.85 -14.83 6.28
C VAL A 149 13.16 -15.60 6.06
N ASP A 150 13.66 -16.41 7.00
CA ASP A 150 14.87 -17.21 6.84
C ASP A 150 14.93 -18.44 7.77
N ASP A 151 15.50 -19.53 7.25
CA ASP A 151 15.65 -20.85 7.88
C ASP A 151 17.00 -21.04 8.59
N GLY A 152 17.73 -19.95 8.84
CA GLY A 152 19.10 -19.96 9.38
C GLY A 152 20.18 -20.17 8.32
N SER A 153 19.83 -20.27 7.04
CA SER A 153 20.80 -20.32 5.94
C SER A 153 21.31 -18.95 5.50
N ALA A 154 20.66 -17.86 5.94
CA ALA A 154 20.88 -16.50 5.47
C ALA A 154 20.65 -16.33 3.95
N THR A 155 19.75 -17.14 3.37
CA THR A 155 19.41 -17.07 1.94
C THR A 155 18.03 -16.47 1.67
N GLY A 156 17.24 -16.20 2.71
CA GLY A 156 15.84 -15.79 2.60
C GLY A 156 14.90 -16.96 2.33
N THR A 157 15.32 -18.18 2.68
CA THR A 157 14.50 -19.39 2.52
C THR A 157 13.69 -19.59 3.80
N THR A 158 12.37 -19.69 3.73
CA THR A 158 11.50 -19.83 4.91
C THR A 158 11.37 -21.29 5.37
N ASP A 159 11.21 -21.54 6.68
CA ASP A 159 11.07 -22.90 7.25
C ASP A 159 9.72 -23.16 7.96
N GLY A 160 8.83 -22.18 7.99
CA GLY A 160 7.56 -22.23 8.70
C GLY A 160 7.65 -21.84 10.17
N GLY A 161 8.84 -21.55 10.68
CA GLY A 161 9.11 -21.04 12.02
C GLY A 161 9.31 -19.52 12.02
N VAL A 162 9.01 -18.88 13.16
CA VAL A 162 9.42 -17.49 13.42
C VAL A 162 10.39 -17.54 14.59
N THR A 163 11.67 -17.40 14.30
CA THR A 163 12.80 -17.67 15.18
C THR A 163 13.86 -16.57 15.11
N ILE A 164 14.91 -16.69 15.92
CA ILE A 164 15.99 -15.69 15.92
C ILE A 164 16.67 -15.56 14.55
N ASP A 165 16.64 -16.60 13.72
CA ASP A 165 17.25 -16.60 12.39
C ASP A 165 16.56 -15.60 11.46
N ASP A 166 15.22 -15.50 11.53
CA ASP A 166 14.42 -14.51 10.81
C ASP A 166 14.77 -13.07 11.19
N LEU A 167 14.88 -12.81 12.49
CA LEU A 167 15.22 -11.49 13.01
C LEU A 167 16.63 -11.08 12.57
N LEU A 168 17.60 -11.99 12.65
CA LEU A 168 18.97 -11.72 12.24
C LEU A 168 19.05 -11.48 10.73
N TYR A 169 18.34 -12.29 9.93
CA TYR A 169 18.25 -12.08 8.48
C TYR A 169 17.65 -10.71 8.15
N TYR A 170 16.52 -10.37 8.77
CA TYR A 170 15.85 -9.08 8.56
C TYR A 170 16.75 -7.90 8.91
N LEU A 171 17.40 -7.91 10.07
CA LEU A 171 18.27 -6.81 10.51
C LEU A 171 19.45 -6.57 9.57
N VAL A 172 20.02 -7.64 8.99
CA VAL A 172 21.08 -7.50 7.98
C VAL A 172 20.57 -6.76 6.74
N ARG A 173 19.34 -7.05 6.30
CA ARG A 173 18.72 -6.36 5.15
C ARG A 173 18.29 -4.93 5.48
N PHE A 174 17.76 -4.74 6.68
CA PHE A 174 17.38 -3.43 7.20
C PHE A 174 18.57 -2.46 7.20
N GLU A 175 19.71 -2.87 7.77
CA GLU A 175 20.93 -2.06 7.82
C GLU A 175 21.54 -1.83 6.43
N ALA A 176 21.33 -2.76 5.49
CA ALA A 176 21.76 -2.59 4.10
C ALA A 176 20.86 -1.63 3.31
N GLY A 177 19.64 -1.36 3.78
CA GLY A 177 18.59 -0.67 3.02
C GLY A 177 18.03 -1.49 1.85
N CYS A 178 18.43 -2.77 1.74
CA CYS A 178 17.90 -3.85 0.90
C CYS A 178 18.80 -5.11 0.92
#